data_AF-A0AAE4AN03-F1
#
_entry.id   AF-A0AAE4AN03-F1
#
_cell.length_a   1.000
_cell.length_b   1.000
_cell.length_c   1.000
_cell.angle_alpha   90.00
_cell.angle_beta   90.00
_cell.angle_gamma   90.00
#
_symmetry.space_group_name_H-M   'P 1'
#
loop_
_entity.id
_entity.type
_entity.pdbx_description
1 polymer ?
#
loop_
_entity_poly.entity_id
_entity_poly.type
_entity_poly.pdbx_seq_one_letter_code
_entity_poly.pdbx_strand_id
1 'polypeptide(L)'
;MKSHFQHFLLKLVLAVAVVAPMLSIGGPLDDRDQSSDRGADLRPEKRPGKPGENDLTNARKNPKFKEFFAAYDEIVGMYREQQALETANDPKEARKAKSKLERVDRKLERAKRDFYKIAEKIRKPLDKDYDKLQERLDDLGKKAEDAEAKKQEDRATKFYQEQGKYTGSHANLKKQIDLINYHLFFDEYEPESLADEPKDELKDEDKEGGKKERGPKRPKDRR
;
A
#
# COMPACT_ATOMS: atom_id res chain seq x y z
N MET A 1 34.15 18.60 -58.42
CA MET A 1 34.85 17.38 -58.87
C MET A 1 33.98 16.20 -58.43
N LYS A 2 33.03 15.75 -59.26
CA LYS A 2 33.18 14.61 -60.18
C LYS A 2 33.71 13.39 -59.41
N SER A 3 32.79 12.57 -58.92
CA SER A 3 32.46 11.26 -59.52
C SER A 3 33.54 10.24 -59.24
N HIS A 4 33.26 9.20 -58.44
CA HIS A 4 33.78 7.84 -58.61
C HIS A 4 33.36 6.92 -57.43
N PHE A 5 32.07 6.79 -57.12
CA PHE A 5 31.60 5.63 -56.34
C PHE A 5 30.21 5.14 -56.77
N GLN A 6 29.82 5.42 -58.02
CA GLN A 6 28.59 4.95 -58.69
C GLN A 6 28.80 3.69 -59.56
N HIS A 7 29.68 2.76 -59.18
CA HIS A 7 29.85 1.51 -59.95
C HIS A 7 29.75 0.22 -59.14
N PHE A 8 29.04 0.23 -58.00
CA PHE A 8 28.70 -1.01 -57.29
C PHE A 8 27.19 -1.22 -57.12
N LEU A 9 26.41 -0.69 -58.06
CA LEU A 9 25.08 -1.17 -58.41
C LEU A 9 25.19 -1.77 -59.81
N LEU A 10 25.25 -3.10 -59.93
CA LEU A 10 24.79 -3.93 -61.05
C LEU A 10 25.56 -5.25 -61.03
N LYS A 11 25.02 -6.26 -60.32
CA LYS A 11 25.08 -7.69 -60.66
C LYS A 11 24.60 -8.52 -59.46
N LEU A 12 23.30 -8.46 -59.20
CA LEU A 12 22.45 -9.65 -59.00
C LEU A 12 21.04 -9.17 -58.66
N VAL A 13 20.33 -8.70 -59.68
CA VAL A 13 18.88 -8.76 -59.68
C VAL A 13 18.51 -10.17 -60.16
N LEU A 14 17.37 -10.67 -59.66
CA LEU A 14 16.54 -11.74 -60.22
C LEU A 14 16.66 -13.12 -59.56
N ALA A 15 15.86 -13.35 -58.52
CA ALA A 15 15.12 -14.60 -58.33
C ALA A 15 13.86 -14.37 -57.49
N VAL A 16 12.81 -13.94 -58.18
CA VAL A 16 11.41 -14.40 -58.05
C VAL A 16 10.75 -14.33 -56.67
N ALA A 17 9.86 -13.34 -56.54
CA ALA A 17 8.72 -13.39 -55.66
C ALA A 17 7.76 -14.53 -56.07
N VAL A 18 7.39 -15.40 -55.13
CA VAL A 18 6.12 -16.13 -55.16
C VAL A 18 5.35 -15.76 -53.90
N VAL A 19 4.24 -15.07 -54.14
CA VAL A 19 3.15 -14.78 -53.23
C VAL A 19 2.32 -16.05 -53.03
N ALA A 20 2.01 -16.43 -51.79
CA ALA A 20 0.66 -16.85 -51.39
C ALA A 20 0.53 -17.05 -49.85
N PRO A 21 -0.67 -16.84 -49.28
CA PRO A 21 -0.88 -16.46 -47.89
C PRO A 21 -1.55 -17.55 -47.04
N MET A 22 -1.82 -17.21 -45.78
CA MET A 22 -2.70 -17.90 -44.84
C MET A 22 -2.24 -19.24 -44.26
N LEU A 23 -1.77 -19.16 -43.02
CA LEU A 23 -2.48 -19.78 -41.91
C LEU A 23 -2.17 -19.00 -40.63
N SER A 24 -2.98 -17.96 -40.44
CA SER A 24 -3.35 -17.47 -39.13
C SER A 24 -3.95 -18.66 -38.37
N ILE A 25 -3.12 -19.33 -37.57
CA ILE A 25 -3.58 -20.02 -36.37
C ILE A 25 -3.35 -19.02 -35.25
N GLY A 26 -4.13 -17.94 -35.30
CA GLY A 26 -4.50 -17.19 -34.11
C GLY A 26 -5.33 -18.13 -33.24
N GLY A 27 -4.66 -18.91 -32.40
CA GLY A 27 -5.29 -19.26 -31.14
C GLY A 27 -5.63 -17.94 -30.43
N PRO A 28 -6.79 -17.81 -29.79
CA PRO A 28 -7.06 -16.63 -28.98
C PRO A 28 -6.05 -16.68 -27.83
N LEU A 29 -4.95 -15.93 -27.98
CA LEU A 29 -4.19 -15.46 -26.85
C LEU A 29 -5.17 -14.55 -26.13
N ASP A 30 -5.80 -15.14 -25.12
CA ASP A 30 -6.61 -14.50 -24.10
C ASP A 30 -5.97 -13.13 -23.81
N ASP A 31 -6.61 -12.04 -24.27
CA ASP A 31 -6.27 -10.65 -23.94
C ASP A 31 -6.54 -10.38 -22.44
N ARG A 32 -6.07 -11.28 -21.58
CA ARG A 32 -6.14 -11.22 -20.12
C ARG A 32 -4.86 -10.68 -19.50
N ASP A 33 -4.00 -10.05 -20.30
CA ASP A 33 -2.95 -9.19 -19.77
C ASP A 33 -3.50 -7.77 -19.54
N GLN A 34 -4.49 -7.68 -18.66
CA GLN A 34 -4.74 -6.43 -17.92
C GLN A 34 -4.15 -6.59 -16.53
N SER A 35 -2.82 -6.73 -16.51
CA SER A 35 -1.94 -6.42 -15.38
C SER A 35 -1.75 -4.90 -15.22
N SER A 36 -2.66 -4.07 -15.74
CA SER A 36 -2.73 -2.65 -15.39
C SER A 36 -2.95 -2.59 -13.88
N ASP A 37 -1.94 -2.12 -13.15
CA ASP A 37 -2.05 -1.83 -11.73
C ASP A 37 -3.25 -0.91 -11.53
N ARG A 38 -4.40 -1.48 -11.14
CA ARG A 38 -5.64 -0.72 -10.93
C ARG A 38 -5.50 0.29 -9.79
N GLY A 39 -4.42 0.19 -9.01
CA GLY A 39 -4.04 1.17 -8.02
C GLY A 39 -3.38 2.41 -8.57
N ALA A 40 -2.87 2.40 -9.81
CA ALA A 40 -2.13 3.52 -10.37
C ALA A 40 -2.96 4.81 -10.41
N ASP A 41 -4.25 4.70 -10.74
CA ASP A 41 -5.15 5.87 -10.78
C ASP A 41 -5.56 6.35 -9.39
N LEU A 42 -5.48 5.47 -8.38
CA LEU A 42 -5.90 5.76 -7.00
C LEU A 42 -4.73 6.20 -6.11
N ARG A 43 -3.51 5.77 -6.41
CA ARG A 43 -2.34 6.04 -5.58
C ARG A 43 -1.81 7.44 -5.89
N PRO A 44 -1.59 8.30 -4.89
CA PRO A 44 -0.91 9.57 -5.15
C PRO A 44 0.53 9.32 -5.60
N GLU A 45 1.15 10.31 -6.26
CA GLU A 45 2.55 10.19 -6.72
C GLU A 45 3.54 9.95 -5.57
N LYS A 46 3.25 10.52 -4.40
CA LYS A 46 4.08 10.41 -3.20
C LYS A 46 3.27 9.87 -2.04
N ARG A 47 3.88 8.96 -1.28
CA ARG A 47 3.32 8.45 -0.04
C ARG A 47 3.12 9.59 0.98
N PRO A 48 1.90 9.75 1.52
CA PRO A 48 1.68 10.67 2.64
C PRO A 48 2.53 10.31 3.86
N GLY A 49 2.70 11.26 4.78
CA GLY A 49 3.33 10.96 6.07
C GLY A 49 2.56 9.87 6.83
N LYS A 50 3.28 9.09 7.65
CA LYS A 50 2.68 8.06 8.50
C LYS A 50 1.60 8.69 9.39
N PRO A 51 0.35 8.20 9.36
CA PRO A 51 -0.69 8.69 10.25
C PRO A 51 -0.30 8.46 11.72
N GLY A 52 -0.73 9.34 12.62
CA GLY A 52 -0.45 9.19 14.05
C GLY A 52 -1.05 7.91 14.61
N GLU A 53 -0.43 7.34 15.65
CA GLU A 53 -0.87 6.06 16.24
C GLU A 53 -2.31 6.09 16.75
N ASN A 54 -2.71 7.21 17.36
CA ASN A 54 -4.09 7.43 17.80
C ASN A 54 -5.07 7.45 16.63
N ASP A 55 -4.70 8.07 15.51
CA ASP A 55 -5.54 8.13 14.30
C ASP A 55 -5.70 6.74 13.68
N LEU A 56 -4.62 5.96 13.61
CA LEU A 56 -4.65 4.56 13.15
C LEU A 56 -5.53 3.69 14.06
N THR A 57 -5.36 3.83 15.37
CA THR A 57 -6.13 3.05 16.36
C THR A 57 -7.63 3.38 16.26
N ASN A 58 -7.98 4.66 16.13
CA ASN A 58 -9.35 5.10 15.97
C ASN A 58 -9.93 4.65 14.62
N ALA A 59 -9.15 4.73 13.54
CA ALA A 59 -9.57 4.26 12.22
C ALA A 59 -9.82 2.75 12.20
N ARG A 60 -8.95 1.95 12.83
CA ARG A 60 -9.12 0.49 12.94
C ARG A 60 -10.38 0.10 13.72
N LYS A 61 -10.78 0.90 14.71
CA LYS A 61 -12.03 0.72 15.46
C LYS A 61 -13.27 1.18 14.69
N ASN A 62 -13.11 2.03 13.68
CA ASN A 62 -14.22 2.60 12.94
C ASN A 62 -14.80 1.56 11.95
N PRO A 63 -16.10 1.21 12.05
CA PRO A 63 -16.74 0.24 11.17
C PRO A 63 -16.59 0.57 9.67
N LYS A 64 -16.51 1.86 9.31
CA LYS A 64 -16.32 2.31 7.92
C LYS A 64 -15.02 1.80 7.29
N PHE A 65 -13.98 1.62 8.09
CA PHE A 65 -12.66 1.17 7.62
C PHE A 65 -12.39 -0.30 7.92
N LYS A 66 -13.35 -1.04 8.50
CA LYS A 66 -13.15 -2.43 8.90
C LYS A 66 -12.75 -3.32 7.73
N GLU A 67 -13.48 -3.24 6.62
CA GLU A 67 -13.18 -4.01 5.39
C GLU A 67 -11.85 -3.60 4.79
N PHE A 68 -11.51 -2.30 4.86
CA PHE A 68 -10.25 -1.78 4.34
C PHE A 68 -9.03 -2.33 5.09
N PHE A 69 -9.05 -2.26 6.42
CA PHE A 69 -7.94 -2.78 7.23
C PHE A 69 -7.85 -4.31 7.16
N ALA A 70 -8.98 -5.02 7.09
CA ALA A 70 -8.97 -6.46 6.90
C ALA A 70 -8.28 -6.87 5.58
N ALA A 71 -8.62 -6.19 4.47
CA ALA A 71 -7.99 -6.43 3.18
C ALA A 71 -6.50 -6.01 3.15
N TYR A 72 -6.14 -4.91 3.83
CA TYR A 72 -4.74 -4.50 3.98
C TYR A 72 -3.93 -5.54 4.77
N ASP A 73 -4.43 -5.99 5.92
CA ASP A 73 -3.76 -6.97 6.76
C ASP A 73 -3.62 -8.33 6.03
N GLU A 74 -4.59 -8.69 5.18
CA GLU A 74 -4.51 -9.86 4.30
C GLU A 74 -3.37 -9.75 3.28
N ILE A 75 -3.24 -8.60 2.60
CA ILE A 75 -2.15 -8.33 1.64
C ILE A 75 -0.79 -8.40 2.34
N VAL A 76 -0.64 -7.74 3.49
CA VAL A 76 0.61 -7.76 4.28
C VAL A 76 0.94 -9.19 4.71
N GLY A 77 -0.05 -9.97 5.14
CA GLY A 77 0.13 -11.38 5.47
C GLY A 77 0.66 -12.21 4.29
N MET A 78 0.15 -11.96 3.07
CA MET A 78 0.63 -12.64 1.86
C MET A 78 2.06 -12.23 1.47
N TYR A 79 2.44 -10.96 1.63
CA TYR A 79 3.84 -10.54 1.43
C TYR A 79 4.79 -11.22 2.41
N ARG A 80 4.39 -11.35 3.68
CA ARG A 80 5.16 -12.09 4.69
C ARG A 80 5.28 -13.58 4.34
N GLU A 81 4.20 -14.19 3.86
CA GLU A 81 4.22 -15.59 3.39
C GLU A 81 5.17 -15.75 2.18
N GLN A 82 5.11 -14.83 1.22
CA GLN A 82 6.00 -14.82 0.07
C GLN A 82 7.48 -14.72 0.49
N GLN A 83 7.82 -13.76 1.36
CA GLN A 83 9.17 -13.58 1.88
C GLN A 83 9.67 -14.82 2.64
N ALA A 84 8.82 -15.44 3.45
CA ALA A 84 9.15 -16.68 4.16
C ALA A 84 9.43 -17.85 3.20
N LEU A 85 8.66 -17.95 2.11
CA LEU A 85 8.86 -18.98 1.09
C LEU A 85 10.11 -18.75 0.23
N GLU A 86 10.47 -17.48 -0.02
CA GLU A 86 11.68 -17.10 -0.76
C GLU A 86 12.96 -17.30 0.07
N THR A 87 12.88 -17.10 1.39
CA THR A 87 14.02 -17.29 2.31
C THR A 87 14.24 -18.73 2.75
N ALA A 88 13.24 -19.62 2.59
CA ALA A 88 13.32 -21.05 2.88
C ALA A 88 14.21 -21.79 1.85
N ASN A 89 15.53 -21.74 2.06
CA ASN A 89 16.55 -22.33 1.20
C ASN A 89 16.74 -23.85 1.37
N ASP A 90 15.71 -24.67 1.13
CA ASP A 90 15.87 -26.13 0.99
C ASP A 90 15.74 -26.58 -0.49
N PRO A 91 16.83 -27.05 -1.14
CA PRO A 91 16.82 -27.44 -2.55
C PRO A 91 15.89 -28.64 -2.87
N LYS A 92 15.54 -29.49 -1.88
CA LYS A 92 14.56 -30.58 -2.09
C LYS A 92 13.12 -30.09 -2.08
N GLU A 93 12.86 -28.94 -1.45
CA GLU A 93 11.52 -28.34 -1.37
C GLU A 93 11.27 -27.29 -2.45
N ALA A 94 12.30 -26.88 -3.20
CA ALA A 94 12.23 -25.84 -4.23
C ALA A 94 11.05 -25.97 -5.22
N ARG A 95 10.70 -27.19 -5.66
CA ARG A 95 9.53 -27.40 -6.54
C ARG A 95 8.20 -27.17 -5.82
N LYS A 96 8.09 -27.58 -4.55
CA LYS A 96 6.91 -27.34 -3.71
C LYS A 96 6.80 -25.87 -3.33
N ALA A 97 7.93 -25.23 -3.02
CA ALA A 97 8.03 -23.80 -2.74
C ALA A 97 7.59 -22.98 -3.97
N LYS A 98 8.07 -23.32 -5.17
CA LYS A 98 7.66 -22.63 -6.42
C LYS A 98 6.15 -22.71 -6.69
N SER A 99 5.53 -23.88 -6.49
CA SER A 99 4.08 -24.02 -6.66
C SER A 99 3.27 -23.29 -5.58
N LYS A 100 3.77 -23.21 -4.35
CA LYS A 100 3.17 -22.40 -3.28
C LYS A 100 3.30 -20.90 -3.58
N LEU A 101 4.48 -20.45 -4.01
CA LEU A 101 4.76 -19.07 -4.36
C LEU A 101 3.83 -18.61 -5.49
N GLU A 102 3.70 -19.38 -6.57
CA GLU A 102 2.76 -19.05 -7.65
C GLU A 102 1.30 -18.97 -7.17
N ARG A 103 0.91 -19.80 -6.20
CA ARG A 103 -0.43 -19.72 -5.58
C ARG A 103 -0.59 -18.47 -4.72
N VAL A 104 0.44 -18.09 -3.97
CA VAL A 104 0.46 -16.86 -3.16
C VAL A 104 0.37 -15.65 -4.10
N ASP A 105 1.17 -15.59 -5.16
CA ASP A 105 1.12 -14.51 -6.16
C ASP A 105 -0.28 -14.33 -6.76
N ARG A 106 -0.91 -15.43 -7.20
CA ARG A 106 -2.27 -15.37 -7.75
C ARG A 106 -3.31 -14.90 -6.75
N LYS A 107 -3.13 -15.21 -5.46
CA LYS A 107 -4.01 -14.71 -4.39
C LYS A 107 -3.72 -13.25 -4.11
N LEU A 108 -2.45 -12.86 -4.09
CA LEU A 108 -1.99 -11.50 -3.85
C LEU A 108 -2.54 -10.55 -4.93
N GLU A 109 -2.48 -10.93 -6.20
CA GLU A 109 -3.05 -10.13 -7.29
C GLU A 109 -4.56 -9.94 -7.17
N ARG A 110 -5.29 -10.94 -6.67
CA ARG A 110 -6.73 -10.82 -6.38
C ARG A 110 -6.97 -9.91 -5.18
N ALA A 111 -6.22 -10.11 -4.11
CA ALA A 111 -6.31 -9.31 -2.89
C ALA A 111 -6.00 -7.82 -3.16
N LYS A 112 -4.95 -7.51 -3.93
CA LYS A 112 -4.63 -6.15 -4.40
C LYS A 112 -5.80 -5.52 -5.14
N ARG A 113 -6.36 -6.25 -6.12
CA ARG A 113 -7.50 -5.77 -6.91
C ARG A 113 -8.72 -5.46 -6.04
N ASP A 114 -9.03 -6.31 -5.07
CA ASP A 114 -10.18 -6.11 -4.19
C ASP A 114 -9.91 -5.01 -3.17
N PHE A 115 -8.69 -4.90 -2.65
CA PHE A 115 -8.25 -3.81 -1.80
C PHE A 115 -8.39 -2.46 -2.50
N TYR A 116 -7.95 -2.32 -3.75
CA TYR A 116 -8.13 -1.07 -4.50
C TYR A 116 -9.60 -0.70 -4.68
N LYS A 117 -10.49 -1.66 -4.94
CA LYS A 117 -11.94 -1.38 -5.02
C LYS A 117 -12.50 -0.91 -3.68
N ILE A 118 -12.08 -1.55 -2.57
CA ILE A 118 -12.51 -1.16 -1.22
C ILE A 118 -12.01 0.25 -0.90
N ALA A 119 -10.73 0.53 -1.18
CA ALA A 119 -10.12 1.84 -1.01
C ALA A 119 -10.86 2.90 -1.83
N GLU A 120 -11.13 2.64 -3.11
CA GLU A 120 -11.87 3.53 -4.00
C GLU A 120 -13.30 3.80 -3.49
N LYS A 121 -14.01 2.77 -3.01
CA LYS A 121 -15.37 2.90 -2.46
C LYS A 121 -15.41 3.82 -1.24
N ILE A 122 -14.38 3.77 -0.39
CA ILE A 122 -14.28 4.62 0.80
C ILE A 122 -13.79 6.02 0.42
N ARG A 123 -12.84 6.11 -0.52
CA ARG A 123 -12.19 7.37 -0.91
C ARG A 123 -13.09 8.28 -1.73
N LYS A 124 -13.81 7.74 -2.73
CA LYS A 124 -14.71 8.54 -3.60
C LYS A 124 -15.66 9.50 -2.86
N PRO A 125 -16.41 9.07 -1.82
CA PRO A 125 -17.25 10.00 -1.08
C PRO A 125 -16.43 11.02 -0.27
N LEU A 126 -15.27 10.64 0.26
CA LEU A 126 -14.38 11.55 0.98
C LEU A 126 -13.81 12.64 0.07
N ASP A 127 -13.34 12.27 -1.13
CA ASP A 127 -12.84 13.23 -2.12
C ASP A 127 -13.94 14.21 -2.51
N LYS A 128 -15.17 13.74 -2.78
CA LYS A 128 -16.31 14.61 -3.09
C LYS A 128 -16.65 15.59 -1.97
N ASP A 129 -16.62 15.13 -0.72
CA ASP A 129 -16.92 15.98 0.43
C ASP A 129 -15.77 16.98 0.68
N TYR A 130 -14.52 16.56 0.42
CA TYR A 130 -13.34 17.40 0.50
C TYR A 130 -13.40 18.53 -0.55
N ASP A 131 -13.65 18.19 -1.81
CA ASP A 131 -13.71 19.15 -2.92
C ASP A 131 -14.81 20.20 -2.70
N LYS A 132 -16.01 19.77 -2.29
CA LYS A 132 -17.11 20.70 -1.96
C LYS A 132 -16.73 21.66 -0.83
N LEU A 133 -16.04 21.16 0.17
CA LEU A 133 -15.65 21.97 1.32
C LEU A 133 -14.49 22.92 0.96
N GLN A 134 -13.56 22.48 0.13
CA GLN A 134 -12.50 23.30 -0.44
C GLN A 134 -13.10 24.43 -1.29
N GLU A 135 -14.05 24.14 -2.19
CA GLU A 135 -14.76 25.16 -2.97
C GLU A 135 -15.45 26.20 -2.06
N ARG A 136 -16.07 25.76 -0.96
CA ARG A 136 -16.71 26.67 -0.01
C ARG A 136 -15.68 27.54 0.73
N LEU A 137 -14.55 26.97 1.12
CA LEU A 137 -13.45 27.70 1.76
C LEU A 137 -12.85 28.74 0.81
N ASP A 138 -12.71 28.39 -0.47
CA ASP A 138 -12.18 29.27 -1.52
C ASP A 138 -13.16 30.41 -1.85
N ASP A 139 -14.47 30.12 -1.95
CA ASP A 139 -15.52 31.14 -2.14
C ASP A 139 -15.57 32.13 -0.97
N LEU A 140 -15.48 31.63 0.27
CA LEU A 140 -15.42 32.49 1.45
C LEU A 140 -14.13 33.32 1.50
N GLY A 141 -12.99 32.74 1.12
CA GLY A 141 -11.72 33.45 1.00
C GLY A 141 -11.80 34.59 -0.01
N LYS A 142 -12.27 34.31 -1.23
CA LYS A 142 -12.48 35.33 -2.28
C LYS A 142 -13.43 36.44 -1.83
N LYS A 143 -14.52 36.10 -1.15
CA LYS A 143 -15.47 37.09 -0.61
C LYS A 143 -14.84 37.96 0.49
N ALA A 144 -13.97 37.39 1.30
CA ALA A 144 -13.23 38.14 2.31
C ALA A 144 -12.25 39.12 1.65
N GLU A 145 -11.43 38.65 0.69
CA GLU A 145 -10.49 39.46 -0.08
C GLU A 145 -11.21 40.60 -0.85
N ASP A 146 -12.34 40.29 -1.50
CA ASP A 146 -13.17 41.29 -2.20
C ASP A 146 -13.74 42.35 -1.25
N ALA A 147 -14.09 41.95 -0.02
CA ALA A 147 -14.59 42.87 1.00
C ALA A 147 -13.47 43.76 1.55
N GLU A 148 -12.26 43.22 1.76
CA GLU A 148 -11.07 43.99 2.13
C GLU A 148 -10.70 45.02 1.05
N ALA A 149 -10.70 44.61 -0.23
CA ALA A 149 -10.43 45.50 -1.36
C ALA A 149 -11.42 46.68 -1.42
N LYS A 150 -12.66 46.47 -0.96
CA LYS A 150 -13.72 47.48 -0.85
C LYS A 150 -13.69 48.25 0.49
N LYS A 151 -12.70 48.03 1.34
CA LYS A 151 -12.57 48.60 2.71
C LYS A 151 -13.77 48.29 3.61
N GLN A 152 -14.37 47.11 3.44
CA GLN A 152 -15.50 46.61 4.23
C GLN A 152 -15.00 45.62 5.30
N GLU A 153 -14.20 46.10 6.25
CA GLU A 153 -13.48 45.27 7.24
C GLU A 153 -14.39 44.37 8.07
N ASP A 154 -15.55 44.87 8.51
CA ASP A 154 -16.53 44.08 9.26
C ASP A 154 -17.08 42.89 8.46
N ARG A 155 -17.25 43.07 7.13
CA ARG A 155 -17.74 42.02 6.24
C ARG A 155 -16.65 41.01 5.94
N ALA A 156 -15.42 41.46 5.69
CA ALA A 156 -14.26 40.58 5.53
C ALA A 156 -14.07 39.69 6.76
N THR A 157 -14.12 40.29 7.95
CA THR A 157 -14.01 39.58 9.23
C THR A 157 -15.08 38.49 9.37
N LYS A 158 -16.34 38.76 9.00
CA LYS A 158 -17.42 37.77 9.02
C LYS A 158 -17.14 36.59 8.08
N PHE A 159 -16.62 36.85 6.88
CA PHE A 159 -16.27 35.78 5.94
C PHE A 159 -15.12 34.91 6.46
N TYR A 160 -14.06 35.48 7.05
CA TYR A 160 -13.01 34.67 7.68
C TYR A 160 -13.50 33.88 8.89
N GLN A 161 -14.36 34.47 9.73
CA GLN A 161 -14.96 33.75 10.85
C GLN A 161 -15.82 32.58 10.36
N GLU A 162 -16.56 32.77 9.27
CA GLU A 162 -17.32 31.68 8.65
C GLU A 162 -16.40 30.62 8.06
N GLN A 163 -15.32 31.02 7.39
CA GLN A 163 -14.30 30.11 6.86
C GLN A 163 -13.70 29.23 7.98
N GLY A 164 -13.37 29.84 9.12
CA GLY A 164 -12.83 29.16 10.29
C GLY A 164 -13.71 28.03 10.85
N LYS A 165 -15.03 28.05 10.59
CA LYS A 165 -15.94 26.96 11.00
C LYS A 165 -15.74 25.68 10.18
N TYR A 166 -15.19 25.79 8.98
CA TYR A 166 -15.06 24.68 8.04
C TYR A 166 -13.64 24.11 7.98
N THR A 167 -12.63 24.85 8.43
CA THR A 167 -11.21 24.43 8.38
C THR A 167 -10.95 23.12 9.13
N GLY A 168 -11.58 22.92 10.30
CA GLY A 168 -11.43 21.70 11.09
C GLY A 168 -12.00 20.45 10.38
N SER A 169 -13.21 20.57 9.83
CA SER A 169 -13.85 19.50 9.05
C SER A 169 -13.04 19.17 7.79
N HIS A 170 -12.52 20.20 7.11
CA HIS A 170 -11.67 20.06 5.94
C HIS A 170 -10.36 19.33 6.25
N ALA A 171 -9.67 19.74 7.31
CA ALA A 171 -8.46 19.06 7.76
C ALA A 171 -8.73 17.60 8.14
N ASN A 172 -9.88 17.30 8.76
CA ASN A 172 -10.27 15.93 9.11
C ASN A 172 -10.56 15.06 7.88
N LEU A 173 -11.21 15.61 6.84
CA LEU A 173 -11.40 14.90 5.57
C LEU A 173 -10.05 14.60 4.91
N LYS A 174 -9.16 15.58 4.89
CA LYS A 174 -7.79 15.38 4.37
C LYS A 174 -7.07 14.25 5.11
N LYS A 175 -7.11 14.24 6.44
CA LYS A 175 -6.49 13.19 7.26
C LYS A 175 -7.03 11.80 6.92
N GLN A 176 -8.34 11.67 6.70
CA GLN A 176 -8.94 10.39 6.31
C GLN A 176 -8.48 9.94 4.92
N ILE A 177 -8.40 10.87 3.96
CA ILE A 177 -7.90 10.60 2.60
C ILE A 177 -6.42 10.19 2.67
N ASP A 178 -5.59 10.94 3.39
CA ASP A 178 -4.17 10.66 3.57
C ASP A 178 -3.94 9.30 4.25
N LEU A 179 -4.80 8.92 5.20
CA LEU A 179 -4.76 7.60 5.84
C LEU A 179 -5.00 6.46 4.84
N ILE A 180 -5.99 6.60 3.94
CA ILE A 180 -6.22 5.61 2.88
C ILE A 180 -5.01 5.56 1.96
N ASN A 181 -4.57 6.74 1.49
CA ASN A 181 -3.46 6.88 0.57
C ASN A 181 -2.16 6.30 1.12
N TYR A 182 -1.86 6.46 2.42
CA TYR A 182 -0.69 5.87 3.05
C TYR A 182 -0.64 4.34 2.93
N HIS A 183 -1.80 3.67 3.05
CA HIS A 183 -1.90 2.22 2.98
C HIS A 183 -1.99 1.70 1.54
N LEU A 184 -2.11 2.57 0.53
CA LEU A 184 -1.99 2.17 -0.88
C LEU A 184 -0.55 1.81 -1.27
N PHE A 185 0.44 2.20 -0.46
CA PHE A 185 1.86 1.86 -0.62
C PHE A 185 2.20 0.62 0.23
N PHE A 186 1.44 -0.46 0.07
CA PHE A 186 1.65 -1.73 0.78
C PHE A 186 2.80 -2.56 0.21
N ASP A 187 3.24 -2.22 -1.02
CA ASP A 187 4.35 -2.80 -1.76
C ASP A 187 5.70 -2.22 -1.34
N GLU A 188 5.72 -0.99 -0.82
CA GLU A 188 6.82 -0.44 -0.02
C GLU A 188 6.86 -1.02 1.40
N TYR A 189 6.49 -2.29 1.56
CA TYR A 189 6.64 -2.98 2.84
C TYR A 189 8.12 -2.99 3.22
N GLU A 190 8.52 -2.06 4.09
CA GLU A 190 9.76 -2.18 4.82
C GLU A 190 9.57 -3.36 5.77
N PRO A 191 10.38 -4.43 5.66
CA PRO A 191 10.35 -5.46 6.68
C PRO A 191 10.69 -4.77 8.01
N GLU A 192 9.73 -4.73 8.93
CA GLU A 192 10.05 -4.56 10.33
C GLU A 192 11.16 -5.57 10.60
N SER A 193 12.35 -5.07 10.94
CA SER A 193 13.44 -5.94 11.32
C SER A 193 12.87 -6.87 12.39
N LEU A 194 13.09 -8.18 12.23
CA LEU A 194 12.79 -9.21 13.22
C LEU A 194 13.61 -9.02 14.53
N ALA A 195 14.02 -7.79 14.85
CA ALA A 195 14.93 -7.43 15.92
C ALA A 195 14.22 -6.92 17.18
N ASP A 196 12.91 -6.65 17.12
CA ASP A 196 12.11 -6.30 18.30
C ASP A 196 11.28 -7.50 18.79
N GLU A 197 11.87 -8.70 18.79
CA GLU A 197 11.46 -9.68 19.80
C GLU A 197 11.86 -9.09 21.16
N PRO A 198 10.94 -8.95 22.13
CA PRO A 198 11.35 -8.67 23.49
C PRO A 198 12.32 -9.77 23.89
N LYS A 199 13.56 -9.40 24.21
CA LYS A 199 14.50 -10.29 24.88
C LYS A 199 13.83 -10.70 26.18
N ASP A 200 13.17 -11.85 26.17
CA ASP A 200 12.85 -12.56 27.39
C ASP A 200 14.18 -12.72 28.12
N GLU A 201 14.31 -11.99 29.22
CA GLU A 201 15.43 -12.08 30.15
C GLU A 201 15.47 -13.53 30.65
N LEU A 202 16.29 -14.36 29.99
CA LEU A 202 16.84 -15.58 30.53
C LEU A 202 17.56 -15.21 31.83
N LYS A 203 16.85 -15.30 32.95
CA LYS A 203 17.46 -15.40 34.26
C LYS A 203 18.09 -16.77 34.36
N ASP A 204 19.36 -16.83 33.97
CA ASP A 204 20.27 -17.91 34.35
C ASP A 204 20.48 -17.84 35.86
N GLU A 205 19.65 -18.56 36.61
CA GLU A 205 19.98 -18.96 37.97
C GLU A 205 20.81 -20.24 37.91
N ASP A 206 22.14 -20.12 38.05
CA ASP A 206 22.93 -21.23 38.56
C ASP A 206 24.13 -20.78 39.44
N LYS A 207 23.89 -20.91 40.75
CA LYS A 207 24.73 -21.52 41.80
C LYS A 207 26.17 -21.03 42.05
N GLU A 208 26.34 -20.49 43.26
CA GLU A 208 27.38 -20.85 44.25
C GLU A 208 26.89 -20.35 45.61
N GLY A 209 26.95 -21.00 46.78
CA GLY A 209 27.62 -22.20 47.27
C GLY A 209 27.65 -22.03 48.80
N GLY A 210 26.90 -22.82 49.57
CA GLY A 210 26.84 -22.69 51.03
C GLY A 210 26.38 -23.98 51.70
N LYS A 211 27.35 -24.74 52.23
CA LYS A 211 27.19 -26.03 52.93
C LYS A 211 26.39 -25.94 54.24
N LYS A 212 25.90 -27.12 54.66
CA LYS A 212 25.49 -27.63 55.99
C LYS A 212 23.97 -27.67 56.20
N GLU A 213 23.34 -28.70 56.76
CA GLU A 213 23.76 -29.96 57.38
C GLU A 213 22.51 -30.89 57.42
N ARG A 214 22.74 -32.20 57.49
CA ARG A 214 21.68 -33.24 57.56
C ARG A 214 21.04 -33.28 58.96
N GLY A 215 19.71 -33.40 59.04
CA GLY A 215 18.96 -33.72 60.28
C GLY A 215 17.46 -33.96 60.02
N PRO A 216 16.75 -34.76 60.84
CA PRO A 216 15.88 -35.83 60.34
C PRO A 216 14.40 -35.48 60.12
N LYS A 217 13.76 -36.27 59.24
CA LYS A 217 12.31 -36.35 58.99
C LYS A 217 11.55 -36.99 60.17
N ARG A 218 10.36 -36.45 60.50
CA ARG A 218 9.03 -37.10 60.76
C ARG A 218 8.13 -36.17 61.61
N PRO A 219 6.81 -36.44 61.74
CA PRO A 219 5.84 -36.90 60.74
C PRO A 219 4.59 -35.96 60.67
N LYS A 220 3.71 -36.26 59.71
CA LYS A 220 2.37 -35.67 59.57
C LYS A 220 1.51 -35.98 60.79
N ASP A 221 0.86 -34.97 61.36
CA ASP A 221 -0.37 -35.16 62.11
C ASP A 221 -1.56 -34.60 61.32
N ARG A 222 -2.50 -35.51 61.09
CA ARG A 222 -3.89 -35.24 60.72
C ARG A 222 -4.61 -34.80 61.99
N ARG A 223 -5.39 -33.72 61.91
CA ARG A 223 -6.79 -33.68 62.34
C ARG A 223 -7.48 -32.47 61.74
#